data_AF-A0A7W6ESQ4-F1
#
_entry.id   AF-A0A7W6ESQ4-F1
#
_cell.length_a   1.000
_cell.length_b   1.000
_cell.length_c   1.000
_cell.angle_alpha   90.00
_cell.angle_beta   90.00
_cell.angle_gamma   90.00
#
_symmetry.space_group_name_H-M   'P 1'
#
loop_
_entity.id
_entity.type
_entity.pdbx_description
1 polymer ?
#
loop_
_entity_poly.entity_id
_entity_poly.type
_entity_poly.pdbx_seq_one_letter_code
_entity_poly.pdbx_strand_id
1 'polypeptide(L)'
;MPATIIPRANQCLWKNNQAVGKLAAYDDLATVNLTTKFFDKPYATAQRNEAQRTRIGYNIDASKRLTWLYEEAIKNLVIGTLGKSAPNGLHTLSNAELDQIATNIAGMSGEFIIADYEPHDNNYIPYDTVGDDWVWVSYQHPDKISYISQKVKQLTQSGNFFRKFLDWFQAKGFTFGGKSLGLMTNNGVWQNGNVSVDDYIAYYANPNAASNFQDGSSIAKCGWGYSSITYKPDNAGGSAYAGNVNFGAVPSYLSSLCGINRGLAKDPSKAVLYILWPREDQERLNYQQTRYKPKALDNSTNPQGYVRMLDNRLTYPTNLIADNTFWAACVPNVVRLHAWILPNSEDPQDILRYAKRNWNHACQSSVLPFDLVNYDGNDNPPCPISGLDYYGDEAIGFNAIMQGLNRFGLHQDILDGTQTGSCPSFEFKRDGASTWTTVGAISDLSEFARSWKFKQPVLKVWTKPGNNKRVVLFQHPFAEAYEPIQYRATIGGTSYEYTAEGLNTHAFRID
;
A
#
# COMPACT_ATOMS: atom_id res chain seq x y z
N MET A 1 44.79 13.09 -17.92
CA MET A 1 43.39 13.54 -17.99
C MET A 1 42.66 12.96 -16.78
N PRO A 2 42.30 13.76 -15.77
CA PRO A 2 41.69 13.24 -14.56
C PRO A 2 40.25 12.82 -14.85
N ALA A 3 39.91 11.63 -14.37
CA ALA A 3 38.62 10.97 -14.54
C ALA A 3 37.47 11.86 -14.07
N THR A 4 36.51 12.09 -14.95
CA THR A 4 35.19 12.60 -14.57
C THR A 4 34.60 11.63 -13.55
N ILE A 5 34.49 12.10 -12.31
CA ILE A 5 33.74 11.44 -11.26
C ILE A 5 32.29 11.40 -11.74
N ILE A 6 31.87 10.27 -12.29
CA ILE A 6 30.45 9.96 -12.48
C ILE A 6 29.85 10.01 -11.08
N PRO A 7 28.88 10.89 -10.78
CA PRO A 7 28.20 10.88 -9.50
C PRO A 7 27.59 9.49 -9.35
N ARG A 8 28.05 8.74 -8.35
CA ARG A 8 27.48 7.43 -8.02
C ARG A 8 25.99 7.64 -7.80
N ALA A 9 25.15 7.00 -8.61
CA ALA A 9 23.69 6.98 -8.51
C ALA A 9 23.18 6.22 -7.26
N ASN A 10 23.87 6.37 -6.13
CA ASN A 10 23.63 5.61 -4.91
C ASN A 10 22.68 6.33 -3.94
N GLN A 11 22.02 7.41 -4.34
CA GLN A 11 20.96 8.04 -3.55
C GLN A 11 19.76 8.34 -4.45
N CYS A 12 18.60 7.89 -3.98
CA CYS A 12 17.29 8.00 -4.60
C CYS A 12 17.02 7.02 -5.74
N LEU A 13 16.34 5.91 -5.44
CA LEU A 13 15.34 5.34 -6.37
C LEU A 13 14.10 6.26 -6.47
N TRP A 14 14.39 7.56 -6.64
CA TRP A 14 13.56 8.69 -7.05
C TRP A 14 12.65 9.34 -5.99
N LYS A 15 13.26 10.05 -5.02
CA LYS A 15 12.77 11.37 -4.62
C LYS A 15 13.39 12.37 -5.59
N ASN A 16 12.58 12.93 -6.50
CA ASN A 16 13.04 13.84 -7.56
C ASN A 16 13.89 14.98 -6.95
N ASN A 17 15.18 15.02 -7.29
CA ASN A 17 16.11 16.07 -6.85
C ASN A 17 15.80 17.46 -7.45
N GLN A 18 14.84 17.52 -8.38
CA GLN A 18 14.19 18.74 -8.84
C GLN A 18 12.85 18.85 -8.11
N ALA A 19 12.48 20.04 -7.62
CA ALA A 19 11.18 20.28 -6.99
C ALA A 19 10.13 19.55 -7.82
N VAL A 20 9.48 18.52 -7.24
CA VAL A 20 8.53 17.67 -7.98
C VAL A 20 7.60 18.63 -8.66
N GLY A 21 7.70 18.69 -9.99
CA GLY A 21 6.98 19.66 -10.78
C GLY A 21 5.52 19.32 -10.60
N LYS A 22 4.85 20.06 -9.71
CA LYS A 22 3.43 19.97 -9.42
C LYS A 22 3.01 18.58 -8.91
N LEU A 23 2.58 18.50 -7.65
CA LEU A 23 1.60 17.46 -7.29
C LEU A 23 0.43 17.66 -8.26
N ALA A 24 0.13 16.68 -9.12
CA ALA A 24 -1.06 16.76 -9.96
C ALA A 24 -2.22 17.00 -9.00
N ALA A 25 -2.81 18.20 -9.06
CA ALA A 25 -4.04 18.41 -8.34
C ALA A 25 -5.05 17.46 -8.99
N TYR A 26 -6.00 16.95 -8.22
CA TYR A 26 -6.99 15.98 -8.71
C TYR A 26 -7.73 16.46 -9.95
N ASP A 27 -7.82 17.78 -10.14
CA ASP A 27 -8.37 18.40 -11.33
C ASP A 27 -7.60 18.07 -12.62
N ASP A 28 -6.30 17.79 -12.51
CA ASP A 28 -5.42 17.36 -13.59
C ASP A 28 -5.44 15.84 -13.81
N LEU A 29 -6.04 15.07 -12.89
CA LEU A 29 -6.23 13.63 -13.07
C LEU A 29 -7.50 13.38 -13.90
N ALA A 30 -7.41 12.45 -14.84
CA ALA A 30 -8.56 12.04 -15.63
C ALA A 30 -9.62 11.40 -14.71
N THR A 31 -10.88 11.49 -15.13
CA THR A 31 -11.99 10.82 -14.46
C THR A 31 -11.82 9.32 -14.55
N VAL A 32 -11.88 8.63 -13.40
CA VAL A 32 -11.85 7.16 -13.32
C VAL A 32 -13.24 6.69 -12.93
N ASN A 33 -13.82 5.81 -13.74
CA ASN A 33 -14.95 4.99 -13.30
C ASN A 33 -14.38 3.65 -12.85
N LEU A 34 -14.82 3.11 -11.71
CA LEU A 34 -14.46 1.76 -11.25
C LEU A 34 -15.73 0.90 -11.25
N THR A 35 -16.00 0.21 -12.34
CA THR A 35 -17.27 -0.52 -12.52
C THR A 35 -17.41 -1.73 -11.60
N THR A 36 -16.29 -2.35 -11.22
CA THR A 36 -16.27 -3.68 -10.57
C THR A 36 -15.51 -3.69 -9.25
N LYS A 37 -15.01 -2.53 -8.83
CA LYS A 37 -14.15 -2.37 -7.65
C LYS A 37 -14.53 -1.10 -6.91
N PHE A 38 -14.30 -1.12 -5.61
CA PHE A 38 -14.43 0.08 -4.78
C PHE A 38 -13.04 0.63 -4.46
N PHE A 39 -12.87 1.94 -4.66
CA PHE A 39 -11.73 2.68 -4.14
C PHE A 39 -12.15 3.53 -2.96
N ASP A 40 -11.44 3.39 -1.84
CA ASP A 40 -11.74 4.07 -0.59
C ASP A 40 -10.50 4.70 0.04
N LYS A 41 -10.72 5.81 0.73
CA LYS A 41 -9.81 6.38 1.73
C LYS A 41 -10.48 6.25 3.11
N PRO A 42 -9.73 6.13 4.23
CA PRO A 42 -10.30 5.94 5.56
C PRO A 42 -11.16 7.09 6.05
N TYR A 43 -11.03 8.27 5.44
CA TYR A 43 -11.73 9.46 5.86
C TYR A 43 -12.37 10.18 4.68
N ALA A 44 -13.57 10.71 4.91
CA ALA A 44 -14.12 11.73 4.04
C ALA A 44 -13.31 13.02 4.22
N THR A 45 -12.83 13.61 3.13
CA THR A 45 -12.09 14.87 3.20
C THR A 45 -13.02 16.04 3.02
N ALA A 46 -12.88 17.07 3.87
CA ALA A 46 -13.66 18.31 3.77
C ALA A 46 -13.42 19.04 2.44
N GLN A 47 -12.26 18.77 1.82
CA GLN A 47 -11.81 19.34 0.56
C GLN A 47 -12.63 18.92 -0.67
N ARG A 48 -13.38 17.81 -0.58
CA ARG A 48 -14.08 17.24 -1.73
C ARG A 48 -15.57 17.18 -1.56
N ASN A 49 -16.28 17.77 -2.50
CA ASN A 49 -17.71 17.51 -2.67
C ASN A 49 -17.95 16.15 -3.33
N GLU A 50 -19.22 15.73 -3.38
CA GLU A 50 -19.63 14.44 -3.91
C GLU A 50 -19.31 14.30 -5.41
N ALA A 51 -19.43 15.35 -6.22
CA ALA A 51 -19.11 15.32 -7.64
C ALA A 51 -17.63 15.03 -7.90
N GLN A 52 -16.73 15.66 -7.13
CA GLN A 52 -15.28 15.41 -7.22
C GLN A 52 -14.93 13.99 -6.78
N ARG A 53 -15.61 13.45 -5.77
CA ARG A 53 -15.42 12.06 -5.31
C ARG A 53 -15.87 11.05 -6.36
N THR A 54 -17.06 11.25 -6.94
CA THR A 54 -17.56 10.41 -8.04
C THR A 54 -16.64 10.45 -9.25
N ARG A 55 -16.04 11.61 -9.56
CA ARG A 55 -15.09 11.77 -10.68
C ARG A 55 -13.88 10.84 -10.58
N ILE A 56 -13.44 10.50 -9.38
CA ILE A 56 -12.22 9.69 -9.17
C ILE A 56 -12.53 8.23 -8.78
N GLY A 57 -13.76 7.77 -9.00
CA GLY A 57 -14.17 6.40 -8.67
C GLY A 57 -14.21 6.12 -7.16
N TYR A 58 -14.33 7.16 -6.34
CA TYR A 58 -14.41 7.05 -4.89
C TYR A 58 -15.73 6.42 -4.48
N ASN A 59 -15.69 5.48 -3.53
CA ASN A 59 -16.89 4.91 -2.95
C ASN A 59 -17.57 5.93 -2.01
N ILE A 60 -18.65 6.54 -2.51
CA ILE A 60 -19.41 7.55 -1.79
C ILE A 60 -20.40 6.95 -0.77
N ASP A 61 -20.73 5.66 -0.89
CA ASP A 61 -21.70 4.96 -0.04
C ASP A 61 -21.17 4.82 1.39
N ALA A 62 -21.66 5.68 2.29
CA ALA A 62 -21.25 5.71 3.70
C ALA A 62 -21.49 4.39 4.42
N SER A 63 -22.51 3.61 4.03
CA SER A 63 -22.81 2.31 4.63
C SER A 63 -21.77 1.24 4.28
N LYS A 64 -21.09 1.41 3.15
CA LYS A 64 -20.06 0.49 2.64
C LYS A 64 -18.65 0.96 2.91
N ARG A 65 -18.42 2.11 3.56
CA ARG A 65 -17.07 2.61 3.86
C ARG A 65 -16.29 1.65 4.75
N LEU A 66 -14.97 1.76 4.64
CA LEU A 66 -14.04 1.10 5.53
C LEU A 66 -13.80 2.02 6.72
N THR A 67 -13.96 1.48 7.92
CA THR A 67 -13.79 2.18 9.20
C THR A 67 -12.54 1.64 9.88
N TRP A 68 -11.60 2.54 10.19
CA TRP A 68 -10.45 2.22 11.04
C TRP A 68 -10.74 2.57 12.48
N LEU A 69 -10.43 1.63 13.35
CA LEU A 69 -10.49 1.77 14.78
C LEU A 69 -9.06 1.79 15.30
N TYR A 70 -8.54 2.99 15.56
CA TYR A 70 -7.27 3.22 16.25
C TYR A 70 -7.49 3.23 17.77
N GLU A 71 -6.42 3.01 18.53
CA GLU A 71 -6.39 3.01 20.00
C GLU A 71 -7.43 3.95 20.66
N GLU A 72 -7.33 5.26 20.40
CA GLU A 72 -8.25 6.25 20.97
C GLU A 72 -9.72 6.05 20.57
N ALA A 73 -10.00 5.65 19.32
CA ALA A 73 -11.36 5.37 18.87
C ALA A 73 -11.97 4.20 19.64
N ILE A 74 -11.17 3.19 20.00
CA ILE A 74 -11.72 2.10 20.80
C ILE A 74 -11.71 2.38 22.29
N LYS A 75 -10.73 3.09 22.82
CA LYS A 75 -10.80 3.62 24.18
C LYS A 75 -12.12 4.38 24.39
N ASN A 76 -12.47 5.26 23.46
CA ASN A 76 -13.74 5.99 23.46
C ASN A 76 -14.96 5.08 23.29
N LEU A 77 -14.89 4.05 22.44
CA LEU A 77 -15.95 3.04 22.37
C LEU A 77 -16.15 2.34 23.72
N VAL A 78 -15.08 1.91 24.38
CA VAL A 78 -15.12 1.18 25.64
C VAL A 78 -15.69 2.06 26.75
N ILE A 79 -15.17 3.28 26.90
CA ILE A 79 -15.65 4.26 27.87
C ILE A 79 -17.13 4.59 27.59
N GLY A 80 -17.48 4.85 26.33
CA GLY A 80 -18.84 5.16 25.92
C GLY A 80 -19.82 3.99 26.09
N THR A 81 -19.35 2.75 25.92
CA THR A 81 -20.17 1.53 26.05
C THR A 81 -20.39 1.16 27.52
N LEU A 82 -19.34 1.24 28.33
CA LEU A 82 -19.33 0.70 29.70
C LEU A 82 -19.48 1.78 30.77
N GLY A 83 -19.37 3.06 30.42
CA GLY A 83 -19.42 4.18 31.37
C GLY A 83 -18.29 4.19 32.39
N LYS A 84 -17.20 3.45 32.15
CA LYS A 84 -16.06 3.32 33.05
C LYS A 84 -14.75 3.34 32.27
N SER A 85 -13.70 3.87 32.90
CA SER A 85 -12.33 3.61 32.45
C SER A 85 -12.03 2.13 32.65
N ALA A 86 -11.43 1.49 31.65
CA ALA A 86 -10.91 0.14 31.74
C ALA A 86 -9.40 0.25 32.01
N PRO A 87 -8.96 0.38 33.27
CA PRO A 87 -7.54 0.36 33.58
C PRO A 87 -7.01 -0.99 33.12
N ASN A 88 -5.91 -0.96 32.38
CA ASN A 88 -5.28 -2.06 31.68
C ASN A 88 -6.09 -2.59 30.46
N GLY A 89 -7.08 -1.86 29.94
CA GLY A 89 -7.75 -2.16 28.67
C GLY A 89 -8.57 -3.45 28.62
N LEU A 90 -8.66 -4.14 27.47
CA LEU A 90 -9.70 -5.19 27.27
C LEU A 90 -9.52 -6.44 28.15
N HIS A 91 -8.33 -6.70 28.70
CA HIS A 91 -8.08 -7.92 29.46
C HIS A 91 -8.74 -7.95 30.84
N THR A 92 -9.08 -6.77 31.39
CA THR A 92 -9.80 -6.67 32.67
C THR A 92 -11.33 -6.75 32.51
N LEU A 93 -11.82 -6.85 31.27
CA LEU A 93 -13.24 -6.90 30.96
C LEU A 93 -13.80 -8.33 31.03
N SER A 94 -14.97 -8.45 31.63
CA SER A 94 -15.76 -9.68 31.65
C SER A 94 -16.31 -10.00 30.25
N ASN A 95 -16.62 -11.27 29.98
CA ASN A 95 -17.18 -11.66 28.67
C ASN A 95 -18.51 -10.95 28.36
N ALA A 96 -19.30 -10.59 29.38
CA ALA A 96 -20.53 -9.81 29.20
C ALA A 96 -20.24 -8.39 28.68
N GLU A 97 -19.16 -7.77 29.16
CA GLU A 97 -18.73 -6.45 28.71
C GLU A 97 -18.11 -6.51 27.30
N LEU A 98 -17.36 -7.57 26.98
CA LEU A 98 -16.87 -7.83 25.63
C LEU A 98 -18.03 -8.06 24.64
N ASP A 99 -19.11 -8.71 25.07
CA ASP A 99 -20.34 -8.88 24.27
C ASP A 99 -21.03 -7.54 23.98
N GLN A 100 -21.06 -6.62 24.95
CA GLN A 100 -21.59 -5.27 24.75
C GLN A 100 -20.74 -4.48 23.76
N ILE A 101 -19.41 -4.54 23.89
CA ILE A 101 -18.46 -3.93 22.94
C ILE A 101 -18.67 -4.50 21.53
N ALA A 102 -18.75 -5.83 21.41
CA ALA A 102 -19.01 -6.49 20.13
C ALA A 102 -20.35 -6.07 19.50
N THR A 103 -21.38 -5.86 20.32
CA THR A 103 -22.68 -5.37 19.86
C THR A 103 -22.58 -3.95 19.30
N ASN A 104 -21.84 -3.06 19.97
CA ASN A 104 -21.62 -1.71 19.48
C ASN A 104 -20.79 -1.68 18.20
N ILE A 105 -19.74 -2.52 18.09
CA ILE A 105 -18.98 -2.68 16.84
C ILE A 105 -19.87 -3.21 15.71
N ALA A 106 -20.75 -4.18 16.00
CA ALA A 106 -21.71 -4.70 15.04
C ALA A 106 -22.74 -3.63 14.59
N GLY A 107 -23.07 -2.68 15.45
CA GLY A 107 -23.97 -1.55 15.17
C GLY A 107 -23.33 -0.37 14.43
N MET A 108 -22.00 -0.27 14.34
CA MET A 108 -21.32 0.82 13.61
C MET A 108 -21.73 0.86 12.13
N SER A 109 -21.67 2.03 11.48
CA SER A 109 -21.73 2.10 10.02
C SER A 109 -20.44 1.56 9.37
N GLY A 110 -20.54 0.99 8.17
CA GLY A 110 -19.40 0.47 7.41
C GLY A 110 -19.42 -1.05 7.25
N GLU A 111 -19.04 -1.52 6.08
CA GLU A 111 -18.97 -2.94 5.73
C GLU A 111 -17.65 -3.59 6.19
N PHE A 112 -16.59 -2.78 6.30
CA PHE A 112 -15.26 -3.23 6.70
C PHE A 112 -14.84 -2.44 7.91
N ILE A 113 -14.60 -3.13 9.02
CA ILE A 113 -14.04 -2.57 10.24
C ILE A 113 -12.67 -3.18 10.41
N ILE A 114 -11.68 -2.32 10.53
CA ILE A 114 -10.30 -2.73 10.77
C ILE A 114 -9.87 -2.10 12.07
N ALA A 115 -9.48 -2.95 13.02
CA ALA A 115 -8.80 -2.50 14.22
C ALA A 115 -7.30 -2.48 13.94
N ASP A 116 -6.71 -1.29 14.06
CA ASP A 116 -5.26 -1.16 14.10
C ASP A 116 -4.78 -1.64 15.47
N TYR A 117 -3.75 -2.48 15.48
CA TYR A 117 -3.30 -3.20 16.69
C TYR A 117 -1.81 -2.96 16.88
N GLU A 118 -1.49 -2.03 17.78
CA GLU A 118 -0.14 -1.78 18.27
C GLU A 118 -0.12 -2.14 19.76
N PRO A 119 0.09 -3.42 20.12
CA PRO A 119 0.19 -3.83 21.51
C PRO A 119 1.43 -3.19 22.12
N HIS A 120 1.20 -2.29 23.06
CA HIS A 120 2.28 -1.78 23.90
C HIS A 120 2.84 -2.92 24.76
N ASP A 121 4.15 -3.13 24.71
CA ASP A 121 4.84 -3.87 25.76
C ASP A 121 4.85 -2.94 26.99
N ASN A 122 4.45 -3.44 28.16
CA ASN A 122 4.35 -2.65 29.40
C ASN A 122 5.70 -2.04 29.86
N ASN A 123 6.77 -2.24 29.08
CA ASN A 123 8.13 -1.75 29.29
C ASN A 123 8.53 -0.58 28.37
N TYR A 124 7.64 -0.05 27.52
CA TYR A 124 7.93 1.15 26.74
C TYR A 124 7.96 2.40 27.65
N ILE A 125 8.92 3.30 27.40
CA ILE A 125 9.52 4.23 28.37
C ILE A 125 8.68 5.52 28.61
N PRO A 126 9.01 6.35 29.62
CA PRO A 126 8.15 6.98 30.62
C PRO A 126 7.52 8.31 30.16
N TYR A 127 7.31 8.48 28.86
CA TYR A 127 6.71 9.70 28.29
C TYR A 127 5.18 9.68 28.33
N ASP A 128 4.57 8.52 28.60
CA ASP A 128 3.21 8.46 29.13
C ASP A 128 3.24 8.77 30.62
N THR A 129 3.40 10.06 30.91
CA THR A 129 3.31 10.58 32.27
C THR A 129 1.91 10.37 32.81
N VAL A 130 1.78 9.41 33.72
CA VAL A 130 0.85 9.42 34.87
C VAL A 130 -0.62 9.64 34.46
N GLY A 131 -1.27 8.64 33.88
CA GLY A 131 -2.75 8.65 33.80
C GLY A 131 -3.44 7.69 32.83
N ASP A 132 -2.76 7.20 31.79
CA ASP A 132 -3.39 6.33 30.78
C ASP A 132 -2.96 4.87 30.91
N ASP A 133 -3.60 4.16 31.83
CA ASP A 133 -3.40 2.71 32.03
C ASP A 133 -4.05 1.86 30.92
N TRP A 134 -4.56 2.43 29.83
CA TRP A 134 -5.33 1.66 28.84
C TRP A 134 -4.40 0.94 27.85
N VAL A 135 -4.58 -0.37 27.66
CA VAL A 135 -3.87 -1.13 26.62
C VAL A 135 -4.84 -1.92 25.74
N TRP A 136 -4.73 -1.72 24.43
CA TRP A 136 -5.67 -2.29 23.46
C TRP A 136 -5.74 -3.82 23.44
N VAL A 137 -4.69 -4.51 23.93
CA VAL A 137 -4.58 -5.91 24.39
C VAL A 137 -3.08 -6.24 24.42
N SER A 138 -2.57 -6.83 25.50
CA SER A 138 -1.17 -7.29 25.49
C SER A 138 -1.01 -8.50 24.57
N TYR A 139 0.19 -8.73 24.02
CA TYR A 139 0.54 -9.97 23.30
C TYR A 139 0.19 -11.26 24.07
N GLN A 140 -0.06 -11.18 25.38
CA GLN A 140 -0.38 -12.30 26.25
C GLN A 140 -1.88 -12.69 26.24
N HIS A 141 -2.76 -11.88 25.65
CA HIS A 141 -4.23 -12.12 25.64
C HIS A 141 -4.91 -12.03 24.25
N PRO A 142 -4.39 -12.71 23.20
CA PRO A 142 -4.98 -12.68 21.86
C PRO A 142 -6.38 -13.35 21.78
N ASP A 143 -6.75 -14.12 22.79
CA ASP A 143 -8.04 -14.80 22.91
C ASP A 143 -9.21 -13.80 23.05
N LYS A 144 -8.99 -12.66 23.71
CA LYS A 144 -10.02 -11.62 23.91
C LYS A 144 -10.40 -10.92 22.61
N ILE A 145 -9.40 -10.63 21.77
CA ILE A 145 -9.59 -10.13 20.40
C ILE A 145 -10.36 -11.15 19.56
N SER A 146 -9.94 -12.41 19.65
CA SER A 146 -10.60 -13.51 18.93
C SER A 146 -12.07 -13.64 19.36
N TYR A 147 -12.35 -13.49 20.64
CA TYR A 147 -13.70 -13.51 21.20
C TYR A 147 -14.59 -12.38 20.64
N ILE A 148 -14.14 -11.12 20.69
CA ILE A 148 -14.89 -9.98 20.10
C ILE A 148 -15.15 -10.22 18.62
N SER A 149 -14.13 -10.66 17.88
CA SER A 149 -14.23 -10.95 16.43
C SER A 149 -15.29 -11.99 16.13
N GLN A 150 -15.29 -13.09 16.87
CA GLN A 150 -16.26 -14.16 16.72
C GLN A 150 -17.67 -13.68 17.10
N LYS A 151 -17.80 -12.86 18.14
CA LYS A 151 -19.10 -12.33 18.56
C LYS A 151 -19.67 -11.36 17.54
N VAL A 152 -18.87 -10.43 17.00
CA VAL A 152 -19.28 -9.54 15.90
C VAL A 152 -19.73 -10.35 14.68
N LYS A 153 -18.97 -11.39 14.33
CA LYS A 153 -19.35 -12.31 13.24
C LYS A 153 -20.70 -13.00 13.52
N GLN A 154 -20.92 -13.53 14.71
CA GLN A 154 -22.19 -14.16 15.07
C GLN A 154 -23.37 -13.18 15.00
N LEU A 155 -23.22 -11.98 15.56
CA LEU A 155 -24.25 -10.95 15.57
C LEU A 155 -24.63 -10.51 14.15
N THR A 156 -23.65 -10.33 13.28
CA THR A 156 -23.87 -9.93 11.89
C THR A 156 -24.38 -11.09 11.00
N GLN A 157 -24.13 -12.34 11.39
CA GLN A 157 -24.74 -13.52 10.74
C GLN A 157 -26.20 -13.73 11.12
N SER A 158 -26.61 -13.31 12.32
CA SER A 158 -27.99 -13.45 12.81
C SER A 158 -29.02 -12.59 12.06
N GLY A 159 -28.56 -11.63 11.24
CA GLY A 159 -29.40 -10.71 10.47
C GLY A 159 -29.78 -9.41 11.19
N ASN A 160 -29.45 -9.29 12.49
CA ASN A 160 -29.72 -8.09 13.29
C ASN A 160 -28.85 -6.89 12.91
N PHE A 161 -27.71 -7.15 12.27
CA PHE A 161 -26.76 -6.14 11.82
C PHE A 161 -26.30 -6.46 10.39
N PHE A 162 -25.86 -5.44 9.66
CA PHE A 162 -25.24 -5.63 8.34
C PHE A 162 -24.00 -6.52 8.46
N ARG A 163 -23.72 -7.38 7.46
CA ARG A 163 -22.54 -8.24 7.48
C ARG A 163 -21.26 -7.41 7.46
N LYS A 164 -20.38 -7.68 8.41
CA LYS A 164 -19.11 -6.96 8.56
C LYS A 164 -17.92 -7.87 8.34
N PHE A 165 -16.94 -7.35 7.62
CA PHE A 165 -15.58 -7.82 7.74
C PHE A 165 -14.94 -7.11 8.94
N LEU A 166 -14.60 -7.87 9.98
CA LEU A 166 -13.81 -7.38 11.11
C LEU A 166 -12.47 -8.11 11.09
N ASP A 167 -11.38 -7.34 11.04
CA ASP A 167 -10.04 -7.89 11.11
C ASP A 167 -9.12 -7.03 11.97
N TRP A 168 -8.11 -7.68 12.51
CA TRP A 168 -7.11 -7.10 13.38
C TRP A 168 -5.77 -7.15 12.66
N PHE A 169 -4.96 -6.10 12.77
CA PHE A 169 -3.61 -6.13 12.23
C PHE A 169 -2.72 -7.07 13.06
N GLN A 170 -2.67 -8.34 12.66
CA GLN A 170 -1.84 -9.35 13.30
C GLN A 170 -1.01 -10.09 12.26
N ALA A 171 0.18 -10.54 12.68
CA ALA A 171 0.99 -11.37 11.83
C ALA A 171 0.28 -12.71 11.54
N LYS A 172 0.03 -13.00 10.26
CA LYS A 172 -0.66 -14.23 9.82
C LYS A 172 0.32 -15.14 9.11
N GLY A 173 0.10 -16.44 9.22
CA GLY A 173 0.95 -17.48 8.64
C GLY A 173 0.22 -18.79 8.38
N PHE A 174 0.97 -19.75 7.84
CA PHE A 174 0.51 -21.12 7.57
C PHE A 174 1.69 -22.08 7.63
N THR A 175 1.41 -23.36 7.85
CA THR A 175 2.43 -24.41 7.85
C THR A 175 2.48 -25.11 6.49
N PHE A 176 3.67 -25.22 5.90
CA PHE A 176 3.91 -25.95 4.65
C PHE A 176 5.29 -26.62 4.69
N GLY A 177 5.38 -27.90 4.30
CA GLY A 177 6.65 -28.63 4.31
C GLY A 177 7.35 -28.67 5.69
N GLY A 178 6.57 -28.66 6.77
CA GLY A 178 7.09 -28.60 8.15
C GLY A 178 7.61 -27.22 8.58
N LYS A 179 7.45 -26.17 7.76
CA LYS A 179 7.91 -24.80 8.02
C LYS A 179 6.72 -23.85 8.20
N SER A 180 6.89 -22.83 9.03
CA SER A 180 5.91 -21.75 9.21
C SER A 180 6.18 -20.62 8.22
N LEU A 181 5.33 -20.48 7.21
CA LEU A 181 5.40 -19.45 6.17
C LEU A 181 4.48 -18.27 6.53
N GLY A 182 4.84 -17.07 6.08
CA GLY A 182 4.07 -15.86 6.32
C GLY A 182 2.95 -15.64 5.29
N LEU A 183 1.74 -15.44 5.81
CA LEU A 183 0.63 -14.77 5.12
C LEU A 183 0.79 -13.27 5.36
N MET A 184 1.49 -12.61 4.43
CA MET A 184 1.33 -11.18 4.19
C MET A 184 1.91 -10.19 5.24
N THR A 185 2.47 -10.61 6.38
CA THR A 185 2.85 -9.67 7.48
C THR A 185 4.30 -9.66 7.94
N ASN A 186 5.16 -10.55 7.44
CA ASN A 186 6.55 -10.57 7.89
C ASN A 186 7.39 -9.67 7.01
N ASN A 187 7.64 -8.43 7.47
CA ASN A 187 8.87 -7.68 7.19
C ASN A 187 9.36 -7.71 5.73
N GLY A 188 8.46 -7.71 4.74
CA GLY A 188 8.82 -7.83 3.31
C GLY A 188 9.78 -9.00 2.97
N VAL A 189 9.90 -10.02 3.83
CA VAL A 189 10.94 -11.04 3.68
C VAL A 189 10.39 -12.34 3.14
N TRP A 190 10.96 -12.74 2.00
CA TRP A 190 10.86 -14.12 1.49
C TRP A 190 11.60 -15.12 2.38
N GLN A 191 12.33 -14.65 3.39
CA GLN A 191 13.24 -15.46 4.20
C GLN A 191 13.23 -15.05 5.67
N ASN A 192 13.09 -16.02 6.56
CA ASN A 192 13.31 -15.84 7.98
C ASN A 192 13.81 -17.17 8.57
N GLY A 193 15.01 -17.18 9.14
CA GLY A 193 15.65 -18.38 9.69
C GLY A 193 15.76 -19.52 8.67
N ASN A 194 14.78 -20.42 8.66
CA ASN A 194 14.73 -21.64 7.86
C ASN A 194 13.77 -21.59 6.65
N VAL A 195 13.09 -20.45 6.43
CA VAL A 195 12.20 -20.22 5.28
C VAL A 195 12.96 -19.50 4.17
N SER A 196 12.70 -19.90 2.93
CA SER A 196 13.26 -19.33 1.71
C SER A 196 12.19 -19.06 0.65
N VAL A 197 12.54 -18.33 -0.41
CA VAL A 197 11.65 -18.15 -1.57
C VAL A 197 11.22 -19.47 -2.21
N ASP A 198 12.06 -20.50 -2.13
CA ASP A 198 11.77 -21.83 -2.70
C ASP A 198 10.66 -22.55 -1.96
N ASP A 199 10.51 -22.30 -0.65
CA ASP A 199 9.40 -22.83 0.13
C ASP A 199 8.07 -22.23 -0.35
N TYR A 200 8.07 -20.94 -0.72
CA TYR A 200 6.90 -20.30 -1.29
C TYR A 200 6.61 -20.78 -2.72
N ILE A 201 7.63 -20.94 -3.57
CA ILE A 201 7.47 -21.50 -4.92
C ILE A 201 6.90 -22.93 -4.83
N ALA A 202 7.40 -23.75 -3.91
CA ALA A 202 6.87 -25.09 -3.66
C ALA A 202 5.43 -25.06 -3.15
N TYR A 203 5.08 -24.10 -2.29
CA TYR A 203 3.69 -23.89 -1.87
C TYR A 203 2.76 -23.58 -3.04
N TYR A 204 3.14 -22.69 -3.96
CA TYR A 204 2.30 -22.39 -5.13
C TYR A 204 2.05 -23.59 -6.03
N ALA A 205 2.99 -24.52 -6.11
CA ALA A 205 2.82 -25.77 -6.85
C ALA A 205 1.87 -26.77 -6.16
N ASN A 206 1.71 -26.69 -4.83
CA ASN A 206 0.84 -27.58 -4.06
C ASN A 206 0.20 -26.88 -2.83
N PRO A 207 -0.69 -25.90 -3.04
CA PRO A 207 -1.22 -25.10 -1.94
C PRO A 207 -2.11 -25.90 -0.98
N ASN A 208 -2.68 -27.03 -1.46
CA ASN A 208 -3.55 -27.88 -0.66
C ASN A 208 -2.82 -28.59 0.48
N ALA A 209 -1.51 -28.81 0.38
CA ALA A 209 -0.71 -29.37 1.47
C ALA A 209 -0.43 -28.39 2.62
N ALA A 210 -0.81 -27.11 2.48
CA ALA A 210 -0.72 -26.16 3.58
C ALA A 210 -1.77 -26.45 4.68
N SER A 211 -1.35 -26.34 5.93
CA SER A 211 -2.16 -26.50 7.15
C SER A 211 -2.03 -25.27 8.05
N ASN A 212 -2.85 -25.18 9.12
CA ASN A 212 -2.83 -24.08 10.09
C ASN A 212 -2.91 -22.69 9.45
N PHE A 213 -3.74 -22.54 8.41
CA PHE A 213 -3.84 -21.29 7.65
C PHE A 213 -4.55 -20.22 8.49
N GLN A 214 -3.83 -19.20 8.93
CA GLN A 214 -4.32 -18.16 9.86
C GLN A 214 -5.13 -17.05 9.16
N ASP A 215 -5.83 -17.37 8.07
CA ASP A 215 -6.72 -16.46 7.33
C ASP A 215 -8.10 -17.10 7.06
N GLY A 216 -8.82 -17.41 8.14
CA GLY A 216 -10.16 -18.04 8.10
C GLY A 216 -11.34 -17.10 7.85
N SER A 217 -11.08 -15.83 7.52
CA SER A 217 -12.12 -14.85 7.18
C SER A 217 -12.76 -15.14 5.82
N SER A 218 -13.87 -14.48 5.49
CA SER A 218 -14.44 -14.51 4.13
C SER A 218 -13.71 -13.58 3.15
N ILE A 219 -12.86 -12.68 3.64
CA ILE A 219 -12.11 -11.70 2.83
C ILE A 219 -10.65 -11.64 3.34
N ALA A 220 -9.67 -11.80 2.45
CA ALA A 220 -8.26 -11.66 2.78
C ALA A 220 -7.86 -10.18 2.75
N LYS A 221 -6.86 -9.81 3.57
CA LYS A 221 -6.30 -8.45 3.62
C LYS A 221 -4.81 -8.50 3.29
N CYS A 222 -4.40 -7.86 2.21
CA CYS A 222 -2.99 -7.64 1.86
C CYS A 222 -2.76 -6.20 1.46
N GLY A 223 -1.50 -5.83 1.25
CA GLY A 223 -1.19 -4.50 0.78
C GLY A 223 0.30 -4.25 0.62
N TRP A 224 0.61 -3.03 0.24
CA TRP A 224 1.96 -2.51 0.25
C TRP A 224 2.08 -1.37 1.26
N GLY A 225 3.10 -1.42 2.12
CA GLY A 225 3.49 -0.32 3.01
C GLY A 225 3.45 -0.65 4.50
N TYR A 226 2.27 -1.03 5.01
CA TYR A 226 2.12 -1.32 6.44
C TYR A 226 2.26 -2.83 6.76
N SER A 227 1.76 -3.71 5.89
CA SER A 227 1.82 -5.18 6.09
C SER A 227 3.06 -5.84 5.49
N SER A 228 3.63 -5.26 4.44
CA SER A 228 5.03 -5.47 4.04
C SER A 228 5.80 -4.33 4.70
N ILE A 229 6.90 -4.51 5.45
CA ILE A 229 8.23 -3.98 5.07
C ILE A 229 9.23 -4.08 6.24
N THR A 230 10.46 -4.48 5.91
CA THR A 230 11.67 -3.83 6.43
C THR A 230 12.64 -3.58 5.27
N TYR A 231 13.17 -2.36 5.18
CA TYR A 231 14.31 -1.98 4.34
C TYR A 231 15.59 -2.61 4.92
N LYS A 232 15.74 -3.94 4.81
CA LYS A 232 17.03 -4.59 5.10
C LYS A 232 17.59 -5.13 3.79
N PRO A 233 18.64 -4.48 3.23
CA PRO A 233 19.33 -4.94 2.02
C PRO A 233 19.79 -6.40 2.11
N ASP A 234 20.01 -6.92 3.31
CA ASP A 234 20.64 -8.21 3.58
C ASP A 234 19.68 -9.41 3.49
N ASN A 235 18.38 -9.18 3.25
CA ASN A 235 17.35 -10.24 3.28
C ASN A 235 17.16 -11.01 1.97
N ALA A 236 18.22 -11.19 1.20
CA ALA A 236 18.13 -11.75 -0.14
C ALA A 236 18.93 -13.02 -0.35
N GLY A 237 18.66 -14.05 0.44
CA GLY A 237 18.94 -15.42 0.02
C GLY A 237 20.36 -15.70 -0.37
N GLY A 238 21.28 -15.30 0.49
CA GLY A 238 22.70 -15.60 0.36
C GLY A 238 23.48 -14.44 -0.23
N SER A 239 24.47 -13.99 0.55
CA SER A 239 25.45 -12.92 0.29
C SER A 239 24.99 -11.50 0.65
N ALA A 240 25.86 -10.81 1.39
CA ALA A 240 25.81 -9.35 1.52
C ALA A 240 25.94 -8.72 0.13
N TYR A 241 25.05 -7.80 -0.21
CA TYR A 241 25.15 -7.09 -1.48
C TYR A 241 26.22 -6.00 -1.43
N ALA A 242 26.76 -5.69 -2.61
CA ALA A 242 27.60 -4.51 -2.76
C ALA A 242 26.79 -3.24 -2.39
N GLY A 243 27.41 -2.31 -1.65
CA GLY A 243 26.76 -1.11 -1.12
C GLY A 243 26.25 -0.10 -2.17
N ASN A 244 26.33 -0.42 -3.45
CA ASN A 244 25.80 0.37 -4.57
C ASN A 244 24.45 -0.14 -5.09
N VAL A 245 23.91 -1.27 -4.60
CA VAL A 245 22.65 -1.79 -5.11
C VAL A 245 21.48 -1.38 -4.23
N ASN A 246 20.78 -0.33 -4.66
CA ASN A 246 19.56 0.16 -4.03
C ASN A 246 18.41 -0.81 -4.30
N PHE A 247 18.23 -1.85 -3.48
CA PHE A 247 17.15 -2.83 -3.67
C PHE A 247 15.86 -2.51 -2.89
N GLY A 248 15.87 -1.64 -1.88
CA GLY A 248 14.86 -1.64 -0.81
C GLY A 248 13.36 -1.69 -1.19
N ALA A 249 12.92 -0.96 -2.21
CA ALA A 249 11.50 -0.88 -2.56
C ALA A 249 10.98 -2.07 -3.41
N VAL A 250 11.84 -2.69 -4.23
CA VAL A 250 11.46 -3.76 -5.17
C VAL A 250 11.04 -5.07 -4.48
N PRO A 251 11.77 -5.61 -3.47
CA PRO A 251 11.35 -6.79 -2.73
C PRO A 251 10.01 -6.58 -2.04
N SER A 252 9.80 -5.40 -1.46
CA SER A 252 8.53 -5.04 -0.83
C SER A 252 7.39 -5.01 -1.85
N TYR A 253 7.62 -4.36 -2.98
CA TYR A 253 6.69 -4.30 -4.11
C TYR A 253 6.31 -5.69 -4.64
N LEU A 254 7.29 -6.57 -4.85
CA LEU A 254 7.02 -7.94 -5.31
C LEU A 254 6.36 -8.81 -4.23
N SER A 255 6.74 -8.59 -2.96
CA SER A 255 6.14 -9.31 -1.82
C SER A 255 4.68 -8.91 -1.62
N SER A 256 4.29 -7.66 -1.85
CA SER A 256 2.89 -7.23 -1.73
C SER A 256 2.00 -7.85 -2.81
N LEU A 257 2.47 -7.88 -4.06
CA LEU A 257 1.77 -8.57 -5.16
C LEU A 257 1.71 -10.09 -4.93
N CYS A 258 2.77 -10.68 -4.40
CA CYS A 258 2.72 -12.07 -3.94
C CYS A 258 1.73 -12.31 -2.82
N GLY A 259 1.50 -11.35 -1.94
CA GLY A 259 0.51 -11.47 -0.87
C GLY A 259 -0.87 -11.84 -1.41
N ILE A 260 -1.29 -11.18 -2.50
CA ILE A 260 -2.52 -11.51 -3.23
C ILE A 260 -2.50 -12.98 -3.67
N ASN A 261 -1.44 -13.38 -4.37
CA ASN A 261 -1.29 -14.72 -4.92
C ASN A 261 -1.26 -15.81 -3.85
N ARG A 262 -0.65 -15.57 -2.67
CA ARG A 262 -0.54 -16.56 -1.58
C ARG A 262 -1.92 -16.97 -1.07
N GLY A 263 -2.81 -16.01 -0.84
CA GLY A 263 -4.18 -16.28 -0.41
C GLY A 263 -4.97 -17.03 -1.48
N LEU A 264 -4.90 -16.55 -2.73
CA LEU A 264 -5.63 -17.13 -3.85
C LEU A 264 -5.15 -18.52 -4.27
N ALA A 265 -3.89 -18.87 -3.98
CA ALA A 265 -3.40 -20.22 -4.20
C ALA A 265 -4.12 -21.25 -3.32
N LYS A 266 -4.43 -20.91 -2.06
CA LYS A 266 -5.17 -21.79 -1.14
C LYS A 266 -6.67 -21.75 -1.38
N ASP A 267 -7.22 -20.56 -1.62
CA ASP A 267 -8.63 -20.33 -1.86
C ASP A 267 -8.82 -19.37 -3.05
N PRO A 268 -9.00 -19.91 -4.28
CA PRO A 268 -9.18 -19.10 -5.49
C PRO A 268 -10.46 -18.25 -5.48
N SER A 269 -11.42 -18.54 -4.59
CA SER A 269 -12.68 -17.81 -4.48
C SER A 269 -12.64 -16.67 -3.47
N LYS A 270 -11.55 -16.58 -2.69
CA LYS A 270 -11.38 -15.59 -1.64
C LYS A 270 -11.45 -14.17 -2.23
N ALA A 271 -12.29 -13.32 -1.65
CA ALA A 271 -12.27 -11.89 -1.93
C ALA A 271 -11.07 -11.24 -1.22
N VAL A 272 -10.52 -10.18 -1.81
CA VAL A 272 -9.32 -9.50 -1.30
C VAL A 272 -9.60 -8.01 -1.12
N LEU A 273 -9.32 -7.52 0.08
CA LEU A 273 -9.12 -6.11 0.38
C LEU A 273 -7.63 -5.78 0.24
N TYR A 274 -7.29 -4.85 -0.64
CA TYR A 274 -5.92 -4.43 -0.87
C TYR A 274 -5.65 -3.03 -0.30
N ILE A 275 -4.73 -2.94 0.66
CA ILE A 275 -4.39 -1.72 1.39
C ILE A 275 -3.11 -1.10 0.81
N LEU A 276 -3.17 0.19 0.52
CA LEU A 276 -2.08 0.97 -0.05
C LEU A 276 -1.64 1.99 0.98
N TRP A 277 -0.45 1.81 1.54
CA TRP A 277 0.25 2.76 2.39
C TRP A 277 1.52 3.20 1.65
N PRO A 278 1.57 4.41 1.09
CA PRO A 278 2.65 4.79 0.18
C PRO A 278 3.98 5.16 0.88
N ARG A 279 4.13 4.86 2.18
CA ARG A 279 5.30 5.23 2.99
C ARG A 279 5.91 4.04 3.69
N GLU A 280 7.20 4.14 4.03
CA GLU A 280 7.84 3.24 4.99
C GLU A 280 7.30 3.52 6.39
N ASP A 281 6.98 2.44 7.12
CA ASP A 281 6.52 2.50 8.50
C ASP A 281 7.69 2.77 9.49
N GLN A 282 8.89 2.28 9.16
CA GLN A 282 10.07 2.48 10.00
C GLN A 282 10.77 3.82 9.77
N GLU A 283 11.07 4.48 10.88
CA GLU A 283 11.85 5.71 10.90
C GLU A 283 13.32 5.43 10.56
N ARG A 284 13.89 6.25 9.68
CA ARG A 284 15.32 6.22 9.36
C ARG A 284 16.09 7.12 10.32
N LEU A 285 17.32 6.72 10.64
CA LEU A 285 18.23 7.53 11.46
C LEU A 285 18.59 8.89 10.82
N ASN A 286 18.42 9.03 9.50
CA ASN A 286 18.76 10.25 8.76
C ASN A 286 17.53 10.87 8.12
N TYR A 287 17.27 12.14 8.43
CA TYR A 287 16.27 12.96 7.76
C TYR A 287 16.59 13.12 6.28
N GLN A 288 15.58 13.03 5.42
CA GLN A 288 15.68 13.30 3.99
C GLN A 288 14.93 14.58 3.63
N GLN A 289 15.49 15.34 2.67
CA GLN A 289 14.84 16.52 2.12
C GLN A 289 13.94 16.14 0.94
N THR A 290 12.64 16.42 1.03
CA THR A 290 11.74 16.43 -0.14
C THR A 290 11.47 17.87 -0.57
N ARG A 291 11.33 18.11 -1.88
CA ARG A 291 10.94 19.41 -2.44
C ARG A 291 9.71 19.28 -3.32
N TYR A 292 8.74 20.18 -3.20
CA TYR A 292 7.57 20.20 -4.09
C TYR A 292 7.15 21.64 -4.42
N LYS A 293 6.56 21.80 -5.62
CA LYS A 293 5.90 23.04 -6.02
C LYS A 293 4.41 22.96 -5.68
N PRO A 294 3.91 23.77 -4.74
CA PRO A 294 2.49 23.81 -4.44
C PRO A 294 1.77 24.54 -5.58
N LYS A 295 0.91 23.87 -6.34
CA LYS A 295 -0.12 24.59 -7.11
C LYS A 295 -1.28 24.84 -6.14
N ALA A 296 -1.82 26.04 -6.13
CA ALA A 296 -2.87 26.54 -5.23
C ALA A 296 -2.38 27.18 -3.90
N LEU A 297 -1.37 28.04 -3.95
CA LEU A 297 -1.15 28.94 -2.81
C LEU A 297 -2.05 30.17 -2.83
N ASP A 298 -2.74 30.51 -3.92
CA ASP A 298 -3.39 31.82 -4.02
C ASP A 298 -4.49 31.94 -5.10
N ASN A 299 -5.04 30.84 -5.63
CA ASN A 299 -5.80 30.86 -6.91
C ASN A 299 -5.03 31.51 -8.08
N SER A 300 -3.75 31.85 -7.92
CA SER A 300 -2.89 32.31 -9.01
C SER A 300 -2.28 31.12 -9.71
N THR A 301 -2.04 31.35 -10.99
CA THR A 301 -1.70 30.32 -11.95
C THR A 301 -0.25 29.85 -11.87
N ASN A 302 0.64 30.40 -11.02
CA ASN A 302 2.07 30.02 -11.02
C ASN A 302 2.95 30.57 -9.85
N PRO A 303 2.91 29.99 -8.63
CA PRO A 303 3.93 30.29 -7.61
C PRO A 303 5.33 29.88 -8.09
N GLN A 304 6.32 30.73 -7.83
CA GLN A 304 7.71 30.55 -8.29
C GLN A 304 8.55 29.76 -7.27
N GLY A 305 8.18 29.82 -5.99
CA GLY A 305 8.84 29.10 -4.91
C GLY A 305 8.54 27.60 -4.83
N TYR A 306 9.22 26.92 -3.91
CA TYR A 306 9.01 25.51 -3.56
C TYR A 306 9.05 25.32 -2.05
N VAL A 307 8.36 24.31 -1.55
CA VAL A 307 8.49 23.90 -0.15
C VAL A 307 9.51 22.78 -0.05
N ARG A 308 10.37 22.88 0.96
CA ARG A 308 11.35 21.91 1.41
C ARG A 308 10.88 21.31 2.73
N MET A 309 10.86 19.98 2.82
CA MET A 309 10.47 19.25 4.02
C MET A 309 11.57 18.29 4.44
N LEU A 310 11.81 18.17 5.74
CA LEU A 310 12.65 17.15 6.36
C LEU A 310 11.76 16.09 7.00
N ASP A 311 11.91 14.84 6.55
CA ASP A 311 11.16 13.70 7.09
C ASP A 311 12.09 12.49 7.22
N ASN A 312 11.89 11.67 8.26
CA ASN A 312 12.66 10.46 8.53
C ASN A 312 11.98 9.18 7.99
N ARG A 313 10.72 9.24 7.54
CA ARG A 313 10.02 8.15 6.84
C ARG A 313 10.03 8.38 5.34
N LEU A 314 10.39 7.35 4.57
CA LEU A 314 10.53 7.44 3.11
C LEU A 314 9.22 7.12 2.39
N THR A 315 8.74 8.00 1.51
CA THR A 315 7.70 7.64 0.51
C THR A 315 8.29 6.70 -0.53
N TYR A 316 7.59 5.61 -0.85
CA TYR A 316 8.02 4.70 -1.90
C TYR A 316 8.11 5.40 -3.27
N PRO A 317 8.93 4.87 -4.20
CA PRO A 317 8.99 5.40 -5.56
C PRO A 317 7.59 5.46 -6.20
N THR A 318 7.22 6.61 -6.75
CA THR A 318 5.87 6.86 -7.27
C THR A 318 5.49 5.92 -8.42
N ASN A 319 6.44 5.60 -9.29
CA ASN A 319 6.22 4.65 -10.38
C ASN A 319 5.86 3.27 -9.85
N LEU A 320 6.55 2.79 -8.81
CA LEU A 320 6.22 1.52 -8.17
C LEU A 320 4.85 1.58 -7.50
N ILE A 321 4.47 2.69 -6.83
CA ILE A 321 3.13 2.86 -6.20
C ILE A 321 2.03 2.76 -7.27
N ALA A 322 2.20 3.46 -8.38
CA ALA A 322 1.28 3.42 -9.50
C ALA A 322 1.17 2.02 -10.10
N ASP A 323 2.31 1.36 -10.34
CA ASP A 323 2.37 -0.01 -10.85
C ASP A 323 1.71 -0.99 -9.89
N ASN A 324 2.00 -0.93 -8.59
CA ASN A 324 1.44 -1.84 -7.59
C ASN A 324 -0.08 -1.73 -7.54
N THR A 325 -0.57 -0.49 -7.55
CA THR A 325 -2.01 -0.20 -7.60
C THR A 325 -2.62 -0.77 -8.88
N PHE A 326 -1.97 -0.56 -10.03
CA PHE A 326 -2.47 -1.06 -11.32
C PHE A 326 -2.50 -2.60 -11.36
N TRP A 327 -1.42 -3.27 -10.97
CA TRP A 327 -1.32 -4.72 -10.91
C TRP A 327 -2.36 -5.32 -9.95
N ALA A 328 -2.49 -4.76 -8.74
CA ALA A 328 -3.48 -5.21 -7.77
C ALA A 328 -4.91 -5.00 -8.29
N ALA A 329 -5.20 -3.85 -8.91
CA ALA A 329 -6.50 -3.59 -9.51
C ALA A 329 -6.84 -4.57 -10.64
N CYS A 330 -5.86 -5.08 -11.40
CA CYS A 330 -6.14 -6.05 -12.46
C CYS A 330 -6.61 -7.43 -11.95
N VAL A 331 -6.37 -7.78 -10.68
CA VAL A 331 -6.77 -9.08 -10.12
C VAL A 331 -8.28 -9.07 -9.82
N PRO A 332 -9.09 -9.99 -10.40
CA PRO A 332 -10.54 -10.04 -10.19
C PRO A 332 -10.96 -10.07 -8.72
N ASN A 333 -10.28 -10.90 -7.93
CA ASN A 333 -10.56 -11.13 -6.51
C ASN A 333 -10.27 -9.91 -5.63
N VAL A 334 -9.49 -8.93 -6.11
CA VAL A 334 -9.33 -7.64 -5.41
C VAL A 334 -10.60 -6.83 -5.62
N VAL A 335 -11.56 -7.02 -4.72
CA VAL A 335 -12.87 -6.35 -4.79
C VAL A 335 -12.82 -4.91 -4.29
N ARG A 336 -11.78 -4.59 -3.48
CA ARG A 336 -11.64 -3.28 -2.86
C ARG A 336 -10.19 -2.87 -2.71
N LEU A 337 -9.91 -1.61 -3.04
CA LEU A 337 -8.63 -0.93 -2.87
C LEU A 337 -8.81 0.18 -1.84
N HIS A 338 -7.90 0.24 -0.88
CA HIS A 338 -7.98 1.18 0.23
C HIS A 338 -6.68 1.95 0.38
N ALA A 339 -6.70 3.25 0.16
CA ALA A 339 -5.55 4.11 0.42
C ALA A 339 -5.54 4.49 1.90
N TRP A 340 -4.64 3.89 2.68
CA TRP A 340 -4.39 4.32 4.04
C TRP A 340 -3.54 5.58 3.97
N ILE A 341 -4.16 6.73 4.19
CA ILE A 341 -3.52 8.05 4.29
C ILE A 341 -4.35 8.91 5.25
N LEU A 342 -3.73 9.92 5.84
CA LEU A 342 -4.40 10.77 6.81
C LEU A 342 -5.52 11.63 6.16
N PRO A 343 -6.55 12.05 6.91
CA PRO A 343 -7.71 12.77 6.36
C PRO A 343 -7.34 14.04 5.62
N ASN A 344 -6.31 14.71 6.11
CA ASN A 344 -5.84 16.04 5.79
C ASN A 344 -4.72 16.09 4.73
N SER A 345 -4.21 14.95 4.27
CA SER A 345 -3.10 14.85 3.30
C SER A 345 -3.43 15.25 1.85
N GLU A 346 -4.50 16.02 1.62
CA GLU A 346 -5.00 16.35 0.27
C GLU A 346 -4.86 17.84 -0.10
N ASP A 347 -4.49 18.72 0.85
CA ASP A 347 -4.27 20.15 0.59
C ASP A 347 -2.78 20.54 0.67
N PRO A 348 -2.07 20.65 -0.46
CA PRO A 348 -0.71 21.15 -0.46
C PRO A 348 -0.52 22.56 0.11
N GLN A 349 -1.58 23.36 0.28
CA GLN A 349 -1.49 24.66 0.95
C GLN A 349 -1.30 24.52 2.46
N ASP A 350 -1.93 23.52 3.09
CA ASP A 350 -1.94 23.35 4.55
C ASP A 350 -0.55 23.12 5.15
N ILE A 351 0.40 22.65 4.33
CA ILE A 351 1.81 22.55 4.72
C ILE A 351 2.40 23.90 5.19
N LEU A 352 1.90 25.02 4.67
CA LEU A 352 2.43 26.35 4.95
C LEU A 352 2.09 26.80 6.36
N ARG A 353 1.15 26.13 7.02
CA ARG A 353 0.75 26.41 8.39
C ARG A 353 1.95 26.34 9.32
N TYR A 354 2.78 25.32 9.16
CA TYR A 354 3.98 25.08 9.98
C TYR A 354 5.29 25.37 9.24
N ALA A 355 5.23 25.81 7.98
CA ALA A 355 6.42 26.15 7.22
C ALA A 355 6.99 27.52 7.62
N LYS A 356 8.31 27.60 7.77
CA LYS A 356 9.04 28.88 7.66
C LYS A 356 8.96 29.42 6.23
N ARG A 357 9.16 30.72 6.04
CA ARG A 357 9.31 31.37 4.73
C ARG A 357 10.69 31.99 4.62
N ASN A 358 11.49 31.46 3.70
CA ASN A 358 12.90 31.82 3.55
C ASN A 358 13.60 31.85 4.92
N TRP A 359 13.37 30.80 5.72
CA TRP A 359 13.92 30.61 7.07
C TRP A 359 13.39 31.55 8.16
N ASN A 360 12.42 32.42 7.85
CA ASN A 360 11.74 33.26 8.82
C ASN A 360 10.42 32.64 9.28
N HIS A 361 10.04 32.86 10.53
CA HIS A 361 8.76 32.40 11.04
C HIS A 361 7.60 33.01 10.24
N ALA A 362 6.67 32.16 9.84
CA ALA A 362 5.41 32.51 9.20
C ALA A 362 4.27 31.65 9.76
N CYS A 363 3.04 32.16 9.66
CA CYS A 363 1.83 31.46 10.11
C CYS A 363 1.94 30.91 11.54
N GLN A 364 1.97 29.58 11.72
CA GLN A 364 2.10 28.91 13.02
C GLN A 364 3.43 28.14 13.18
N SER A 365 4.44 28.40 12.33
CA SER A 365 5.75 27.75 12.40
C SER A 365 6.50 27.95 13.73
N SER A 366 6.14 28.97 14.54
CA SER A 366 6.73 29.19 15.86
C SER A 366 6.14 28.33 16.97
N VAL A 367 5.06 27.59 16.70
CA VAL A 367 4.37 26.75 17.70
C VAL A 367 5.06 25.39 17.88
N LEU A 368 5.80 24.93 16.88
CA LEU A 368 6.54 23.67 16.95
C LEU A 368 7.94 23.91 17.54
N PRO A 369 8.43 23.04 18.44
CA PRO A 369 9.78 23.15 19.00
C PRO A 369 10.88 22.72 18.02
N PHE A 370 10.53 22.35 16.79
CA PHE A 370 11.41 21.84 15.75
C PHE A 370 11.03 22.39 14.37
N ASP A 371 12.00 22.47 13.46
CA ASP A 371 11.80 22.93 12.07
C ASP A 371 11.72 21.74 11.11
N LEU A 372 10.52 21.42 10.60
CA LEU A 372 10.34 20.36 9.59
C LEU A 372 10.20 20.88 8.17
N VAL A 373 9.76 22.13 7.99
CA VAL A 373 9.29 22.62 6.69
C VAL A 373 9.73 24.07 6.45
N ASN A 374 10.21 24.37 5.25
CA ASN A 374 10.55 25.72 4.81
C ASN A 374 10.10 25.95 3.37
N TYR A 375 9.45 27.07 3.12
CA TYR A 375 9.14 27.58 1.79
C TYR A 375 10.28 28.49 1.30
N ASP A 376 10.87 28.15 0.16
CA ASP A 376 11.93 28.91 -0.52
C ASP A 376 11.34 29.58 -1.78
N GLY A 377 11.20 30.90 -1.79
CA GLY A 377 10.59 31.63 -2.90
C GLY A 377 10.53 33.15 -2.70
N ASN A 378 10.40 33.90 -3.80
CA ASN A 378 10.27 35.36 -3.76
C ASN A 378 8.81 35.82 -3.60
N ASP A 379 7.87 34.89 -3.73
CA ASP A 379 6.44 35.05 -3.54
C ASP A 379 6.05 34.90 -2.06
N ASN A 380 4.93 35.52 -1.68
CA ASN A 380 4.45 35.55 -0.30
C ASN A 380 3.06 34.91 -0.20
N PRO A 381 2.96 33.57 -0.16
CA PRO A 381 1.67 32.91 -0.17
C PRO A 381 0.84 33.24 1.09
N PRO A 382 -0.50 33.27 1.04
CA PRO A 382 -1.34 33.42 2.23
C PRO A 382 -1.14 32.27 3.23
N CYS A 383 -1.43 32.51 4.51
CA CYS A 383 -1.48 31.45 5.52
C CYS A 383 -2.74 30.59 5.33
N PRO A 384 -2.66 29.27 5.57
CA PRO A 384 -3.82 28.38 5.44
C PRO A 384 -4.93 28.74 6.43
N ILE A 385 -6.19 28.60 6.00
CA ILE A 385 -7.39 28.90 6.81
C ILE A 385 -8.15 27.66 7.29
N SER A 386 -7.83 26.48 6.75
CA SER A 386 -8.53 25.22 7.04
C SER A 386 -8.34 24.74 8.48
N GLY A 387 -7.22 25.13 9.12
CA GLY A 387 -6.83 24.63 10.43
C GLY A 387 -6.51 23.13 10.44
N LEU A 388 -6.21 22.53 9.30
CA LEU A 388 -5.80 21.13 9.17
C LEU A 388 -4.27 21.03 9.07
N ASP A 389 -3.71 19.95 9.59
CA ASP A 389 -2.28 19.66 9.44
C ASP A 389 -2.04 18.98 8.09
N TYR A 390 -0.85 19.05 7.48
CA TYR A 390 -0.64 18.39 6.19
C TYR A 390 0.73 17.76 6.07
N TYR A 391 0.73 16.54 5.54
CA TYR A 391 1.91 15.73 5.31
C TYR A 391 2.16 15.62 3.80
N GLY A 392 3.04 16.49 3.29
CA GLY A 392 3.25 16.64 1.84
C GLY A 392 3.75 15.41 1.11
N ASP A 393 4.47 14.53 1.81
CA ASP A 393 4.98 13.28 1.26
C ASP A 393 3.86 12.23 1.03
N GLU A 394 2.70 12.34 1.71
CA GLU A 394 1.54 11.44 1.50
C GLU A 394 0.76 11.79 0.23
N ALA A 395 0.66 13.08 -0.12
CA ALA A 395 0.00 13.52 -1.35
C ALA A 395 0.72 13.00 -2.61
N ILE A 396 2.06 12.91 -2.56
CA ILE A 396 2.88 12.29 -3.63
C ILE A 396 2.44 10.83 -3.83
N GLY A 397 2.36 10.09 -2.73
CA GLY A 397 1.95 8.70 -2.72
C GLY A 397 0.53 8.50 -3.22
N PHE A 398 -0.40 9.33 -2.76
CA PHE A 398 -1.79 9.25 -3.20
C PHE A 398 -1.93 9.53 -4.71
N ASN A 399 -1.23 10.55 -5.23
CA ASN A 399 -1.25 10.84 -6.67
C ASN A 399 -0.76 9.66 -7.49
N ALA A 400 0.26 8.94 -7.01
CA ALA A 400 0.71 7.72 -7.65
C ALA A 400 -0.35 6.59 -7.61
N ILE A 401 -1.08 6.43 -6.50
CA ILE A 401 -2.22 5.50 -6.41
C ILE A 401 -3.26 5.85 -7.49
N MET A 402 -3.61 7.14 -7.65
CA MET A 402 -4.56 7.56 -8.69
C MET A 402 -4.05 7.32 -10.10
N GLN A 403 -2.77 7.49 -10.36
CA GLN A 403 -2.19 7.16 -11.67
C GLN A 403 -2.36 5.66 -11.98
N GLY A 404 -2.13 4.79 -10.98
CA GLY A 404 -2.38 3.35 -11.12
C GLY A 404 -3.85 3.02 -11.42
N LEU A 405 -4.78 3.65 -10.71
CA LEU A 405 -6.23 3.48 -10.95
C LEU A 405 -6.66 4.02 -12.32
N ASN A 406 -6.11 5.14 -12.77
CA ASN A 406 -6.37 5.69 -14.10
C ASN A 406 -5.97 4.69 -15.19
N ARG A 407 -4.78 4.09 -15.06
CA ARG A 407 -4.33 3.04 -15.97
C ARG A 407 -5.28 1.85 -15.98
N PHE A 408 -5.74 1.40 -14.82
CA PHE A 408 -6.76 0.36 -14.71
C PHE A 408 -8.08 0.75 -15.42
N GLY A 409 -8.54 1.99 -15.22
CA GLY A 409 -9.78 2.53 -15.80
C GLY A 409 -9.83 2.44 -17.33
N LEU A 410 -8.68 2.57 -18.02
CA LEU A 410 -8.56 2.48 -19.48
C LEU A 410 -8.83 1.09 -20.07
N HIS A 411 -8.95 0.06 -19.22
CA HIS A 411 -9.03 -1.33 -19.63
C HIS A 411 -10.28 -2.05 -19.14
N GLN A 412 -11.29 -1.34 -18.61
CA GLN A 412 -12.44 -1.95 -17.94
C GLN A 412 -13.41 -2.70 -18.86
N ASP A 413 -13.34 -2.49 -20.17
CA ASP A 413 -14.06 -3.34 -21.10
C ASP A 413 -13.50 -4.77 -21.14
N ILE A 414 -12.27 -4.99 -20.63
CA ILE A 414 -11.58 -6.28 -20.49
C ILE A 414 -11.47 -6.67 -19.00
N LEU A 415 -11.08 -5.75 -18.13
CA LEU A 415 -10.82 -5.95 -16.69
C LEU A 415 -12.06 -5.67 -15.84
N ASP A 416 -13.16 -6.36 -16.13
CA ASP A 416 -14.46 -6.16 -15.48
C ASP A 416 -14.71 -7.09 -14.28
N GLY A 417 -13.65 -7.64 -13.69
CA GLY A 417 -13.76 -8.59 -12.58
C GLY A 417 -14.12 -10.02 -13.01
N THR A 418 -14.32 -10.30 -14.30
CA THR A 418 -14.52 -11.66 -14.83
C THR A 418 -13.28 -12.25 -15.49
N GLN A 419 -12.26 -11.42 -15.75
CA GLN A 419 -11.05 -11.80 -16.46
C GLN A 419 -10.30 -12.97 -15.79
N THR A 420 -9.65 -13.80 -16.60
CA THR A 420 -8.76 -14.89 -16.14
C THR A 420 -7.31 -14.54 -16.46
N GLY A 421 -6.38 -14.93 -15.60
CA GLY A 421 -4.96 -14.59 -15.73
C GLY A 421 -4.10 -15.76 -16.18
N SER A 422 -3.13 -15.51 -17.06
CA SER A 422 -2.09 -16.48 -17.45
C SER A 422 -0.71 -15.83 -17.53
N CYS A 423 0.35 -16.65 -17.40
CA CYS A 423 1.74 -16.23 -17.52
C CYS A 423 2.43 -17.08 -18.61
N PRO A 424 2.30 -16.74 -19.89
CA PRO A 424 2.94 -17.48 -20.97
C PRO A 424 4.46 -17.32 -20.95
N SER A 425 5.16 -18.19 -21.67
CA SER A 425 6.59 -18.02 -21.91
C SER A 425 6.85 -16.79 -22.77
N PHE A 426 7.97 -16.12 -22.53
CA PHE A 426 8.41 -14.98 -23.31
C PHE A 426 9.93 -14.92 -23.34
N GLU A 427 10.46 -14.08 -24.21
CA GLU A 427 11.89 -13.79 -24.27
C GLU A 427 12.11 -12.29 -24.02
N PHE A 428 13.21 -11.95 -23.37
CA PHE A 428 13.61 -10.55 -23.19
C PHE A 428 15.11 -10.37 -23.39
N LYS A 429 15.52 -9.14 -23.68
CA LYS A 429 16.91 -8.70 -23.64
C LYS A 429 16.98 -7.27 -23.14
N ARG A 430 18.00 -7.01 -22.32
CA ARG A 430 18.34 -5.69 -21.78
C ARG A 430 19.09 -4.87 -22.83
N ASP A 431 19.23 -3.57 -22.60
CA ASP A 431 19.97 -2.70 -23.51
C ASP A 431 21.41 -3.21 -23.70
N GLY A 432 21.91 -3.15 -24.94
CA GLY A 432 23.22 -3.67 -25.32
C GLY A 432 23.37 -5.21 -25.32
N ALA A 433 22.38 -5.99 -24.87
CA ALA A 433 22.47 -7.45 -24.89
C ALA A 433 22.23 -8.01 -26.31
N SER A 434 23.13 -8.89 -26.76
CA SER A 434 23.04 -9.53 -28.09
C SER A 434 22.17 -10.79 -28.11
N THR A 435 21.84 -11.36 -26.96
CA THR A 435 21.11 -12.63 -26.83
C THR A 435 19.79 -12.44 -26.08
N TRP A 436 18.78 -13.21 -26.52
CA TRP A 436 17.48 -13.29 -25.86
C TRP A 436 17.56 -14.27 -24.68
N THR A 437 17.00 -13.87 -23.55
CA THR A 437 16.81 -14.73 -22.37
C THR A 437 15.37 -15.22 -22.34
N THR A 438 15.19 -16.54 -22.35
CA THR A 438 13.87 -17.16 -22.26
C THR A 438 13.39 -17.26 -20.81
N VAL A 439 12.17 -16.77 -20.57
CA VAL A 439 11.43 -17.00 -19.33
C VAL A 439 10.32 -18.00 -19.63
N GLY A 440 10.35 -19.13 -18.93
CA GLY A 440 9.35 -20.20 -19.09
C GLY A 440 7.95 -19.77 -18.65
N ALA A 441 6.93 -20.42 -19.22
CA ALA A 441 5.55 -20.22 -18.78
C ALA A 441 5.38 -20.64 -17.31
N ILE A 442 4.50 -19.95 -16.60
CA ILE A 442 4.18 -20.20 -15.20
C ILE A 442 2.71 -20.61 -15.12
N SER A 443 2.46 -21.82 -14.65
CA SER A 443 1.12 -22.42 -14.54
C SER A 443 0.46 -22.20 -13.17
N ASP A 444 1.22 -21.72 -12.20
CA ASP A 444 0.77 -21.41 -10.84
C ASP A 444 0.79 -19.88 -10.60
N LEU A 445 0.62 -19.44 -9.34
CA LEU A 445 0.63 -18.02 -8.95
C LEU A 445 2.00 -17.53 -8.42
N SER A 446 3.11 -18.17 -8.83
CA SER A 446 4.45 -17.86 -8.32
C SER A 446 5.23 -16.81 -9.13
N GLU A 447 4.60 -16.10 -10.07
CA GLU A 447 5.27 -15.22 -11.03
C GLU A 447 6.15 -14.14 -10.39
N PHE A 448 5.66 -13.49 -9.34
CA PHE A 448 6.41 -12.46 -8.62
C PHE A 448 7.48 -13.05 -7.69
N ALA A 449 7.26 -14.26 -7.14
CA ALA A 449 8.27 -14.97 -6.34
C ALA A 449 9.44 -15.43 -7.22
N ARG A 450 9.16 -15.89 -8.44
CA ARG A 450 10.17 -16.24 -9.44
C ARG A 450 10.88 -15.00 -9.98
N SER A 451 10.16 -13.90 -10.22
CA SER A 451 10.80 -12.62 -10.55
C SER A 451 11.80 -12.20 -9.48
N TRP A 452 11.42 -12.29 -8.20
CA TRP A 452 12.33 -12.05 -7.08
C TRP A 452 13.54 -13.00 -7.09
N LYS A 453 13.30 -14.31 -7.16
CA LYS A 453 14.36 -15.34 -7.11
C LYS A 453 15.38 -15.18 -8.22
N PHE A 454 14.92 -14.99 -9.46
CA PHE A 454 15.76 -15.00 -10.66
C PHE A 454 16.11 -13.61 -11.17
N LYS A 455 15.64 -12.55 -10.51
CA LYS A 455 15.84 -11.14 -10.91
C LYS A 455 15.39 -10.86 -12.34
N GLN A 456 14.29 -11.50 -12.75
CA GLN A 456 13.79 -11.51 -14.13
C GLN A 456 12.47 -10.71 -14.27
N PRO A 457 12.04 -10.36 -15.50
CA PRO A 457 10.75 -9.73 -15.74
C PRO A 457 9.55 -10.61 -15.36
N VAL A 458 8.39 -9.97 -15.24
CA VAL A 458 7.08 -10.62 -15.15
C VAL A 458 6.27 -10.26 -16.39
N LEU A 459 5.56 -11.25 -16.95
CA LEU A 459 4.55 -11.05 -17.97
C LEU A 459 3.24 -11.72 -17.51
N LYS A 460 2.15 -10.95 -17.51
CA LYS A 460 0.80 -11.42 -17.16
C LYS A 460 -0.18 -11.04 -18.26
N VAL A 461 -1.02 -11.99 -18.65
CA VAL A 461 -2.08 -11.78 -19.62
C VAL A 461 -3.42 -11.98 -18.93
N TRP A 462 -4.21 -10.92 -18.85
CA TRP A 462 -5.60 -10.97 -18.41
C TRP A 462 -6.50 -11.13 -19.63
N THR A 463 -7.34 -12.16 -19.66
CA THR A 463 -8.25 -12.46 -20.77
C THR A 463 -9.69 -12.38 -20.29
N LYS A 464 -10.52 -11.59 -20.99
CA LYS A 464 -11.95 -11.51 -20.72
C LYS A 464 -12.68 -12.73 -21.31
N PRO A 465 -13.43 -13.50 -20.49
CA PRO A 465 -14.30 -14.55 -20.99
C PRO A 465 -15.36 -13.98 -21.96
N GLY A 466 -15.67 -14.73 -23.01
CA GLY A 466 -16.75 -14.42 -23.94
C GLY A 466 -16.35 -13.62 -25.18
N ASN A 467 -15.33 -12.75 -25.12
CA ASN A 467 -14.83 -12.04 -26.29
C ASN A 467 -13.31 -12.19 -26.52
N ASN A 468 -12.59 -12.89 -25.64
CA ASN A 468 -11.16 -13.16 -25.75
C ASN A 468 -10.25 -11.92 -25.83
N LYS A 469 -10.78 -10.72 -25.54
CA LYS A 469 -9.97 -9.52 -25.42
C LYS A 469 -8.98 -9.68 -24.29
N ARG A 470 -7.78 -9.12 -24.45
CA ARG A 470 -6.68 -9.29 -23.49
C ARG A 470 -6.01 -7.97 -23.13
N VAL A 471 -5.57 -7.88 -21.88
CA VAL A 471 -4.60 -6.90 -21.42
C VAL A 471 -3.33 -7.65 -21.07
N VAL A 472 -2.21 -7.23 -21.66
CA VAL A 472 -0.89 -7.80 -21.40
C VAL A 472 -0.11 -6.79 -20.57
N LEU A 473 0.43 -7.25 -19.44
CA LEU A 473 1.29 -6.48 -18.54
C LEU A 473 2.68 -7.07 -18.56
N PHE A 474 3.69 -6.24 -18.80
CA PHE A 474 5.11 -6.59 -18.73
C PHE A 474 5.84 -5.62 -17.83
N GLN A 475 6.72 -6.11 -16.96
CA GLN A 475 7.59 -5.25 -16.16
C GLN A 475 8.91 -5.97 -15.87
N HIS A 476 10.03 -5.25 -15.92
CA HIS A 476 11.31 -5.70 -15.39
C HIS A 476 11.68 -4.91 -14.11
N PRO A 477 11.32 -5.40 -12.90
CA PRO A 477 11.51 -4.65 -11.65
C PRO A 477 12.98 -4.42 -11.26
N PHE A 478 13.90 -5.18 -11.87
CA PHE A 478 15.35 -5.10 -11.61
C PHE A 478 16.15 -4.40 -12.71
N ALA A 479 15.47 -3.81 -13.70
CA ALA A 479 16.10 -2.97 -14.70
C ALA A 479 16.35 -1.56 -14.12
N GLU A 480 17.32 -0.84 -14.69
CA GLU A 480 17.51 0.57 -14.36
C GLU A 480 16.30 1.38 -14.86
N ALA A 481 16.07 2.54 -14.22
CA ALA A 481 14.96 3.40 -14.62
C ALA A 481 15.15 3.86 -16.08
N TYR A 482 14.10 3.72 -16.89
CA TYR A 482 14.09 4.05 -18.32
C TYR A 482 15.03 3.21 -19.19
N GLU A 483 15.64 2.16 -18.64
CA GLU A 483 16.44 1.23 -19.42
C GLU A 483 15.57 0.58 -20.51
N PRO A 484 15.95 0.61 -21.79
CA PRO A 484 15.22 -0.09 -22.83
C PRO A 484 15.27 -1.61 -22.62
N ILE A 485 14.10 -2.24 -22.47
CA ILE A 485 13.95 -3.68 -22.38
C ILE A 485 13.15 -4.16 -23.58
N GLN A 486 13.80 -4.88 -24.49
CA GLN A 486 13.09 -5.53 -25.59
C GLN A 486 12.52 -6.85 -25.09
N TYR A 487 11.24 -7.11 -25.36
CA TYR A 487 10.61 -8.38 -25.04
C TYR A 487 9.75 -8.86 -26.20
N ARG A 488 9.62 -10.18 -26.34
CA ARG A 488 8.72 -10.80 -27.29
C ARG A 488 7.99 -11.99 -26.69
N ALA A 489 6.72 -12.15 -27.06
CA ALA A 489 5.86 -13.22 -26.56
C ALA A 489 4.83 -13.62 -27.62
N THR A 490 4.48 -14.91 -27.65
CA THR A 490 3.37 -15.41 -28.45
C THR A 490 2.11 -15.48 -27.60
N ILE A 491 1.08 -14.71 -27.97
CA ILE A 491 -0.19 -14.62 -27.22
C ILE A 491 -1.32 -14.87 -28.20
N GLY A 492 -2.13 -15.91 -27.93
CA GLY A 492 -3.23 -16.29 -28.82
C GLY A 492 -2.79 -16.68 -30.24
N GLY A 493 -1.56 -17.18 -30.41
CA GLY A 493 -0.98 -17.54 -31.71
C GLY A 493 -0.28 -16.40 -32.45
N THR A 494 -0.40 -15.15 -31.97
CA THR A 494 0.25 -13.98 -32.57
C THR A 494 1.54 -13.65 -31.81
N SER A 495 2.63 -13.37 -32.54
CA SER A 495 3.88 -12.90 -31.96
C SER A 495 3.85 -11.39 -31.79
N TYR A 496 4.19 -10.93 -30.58
CA TYR A 496 4.32 -9.52 -30.23
C TYR A 496 5.75 -9.25 -29.83
N GLU A 497 6.33 -8.14 -30.33
CA GLU A 497 7.65 -7.65 -29.95
C GLU A 497 7.55 -6.16 -29.63
N TYR A 498 8.07 -5.76 -28.47
CA TYR A 498 7.99 -4.40 -27.96
C TYR A 498 9.27 -4.00 -27.24
N THR A 499 9.50 -2.70 -27.12
CA THR A 499 10.48 -2.12 -26.21
C THR A 499 9.73 -1.46 -25.05
N ALA A 500 9.93 -1.96 -23.84
CA ALA A 500 9.43 -1.39 -22.60
C ALA A 500 10.52 -0.59 -21.89
N GLU A 501 10.12 0.26 -20.96
CA GLU A 501 11.05 0.93 -20.04
C GLU A 501 11.24 0.10 -18.77
N GLY A 502 12.49 -0.06 -18.36
CA GLY A 502 12.88 -0.73 -17.13
C GLY A 502 12.20 -0.12 -15.90
N LEU A 503 11.89 -0.97 -14.91
CA LEU A 503 11.20 -0.62 -13.66
C LEU A 503 9.74 -0.14 -13.81
N ASN A 504 9.27 0.16 -15.03
CA ASN A 504 7.90 0.59 -15.30
C ASN A 504 7.08 -0.55 -15.93
N THR A 505 5.80 -0.62 -15.56
CA THR A 505 4.89 -1.57 -16.19
C THR A 505 4.51 -1.08 -17.58
N HIS A 506 4.88 -1.81 -18.60
CA HIS A 506 4.33 -1.65 -19.95
C HIS A 506 3.04 -2.44 -20.07
N ALA A 507 2.01 -1.84 -20.66
CA ALA A 507 0.71 -2.46 -20.84
C ALA A 507 0.16 -2.21 -22.24
N PHE A 508 -0.40 -3.24 -22.87
CA PHE A 508 -1.06 -3.11 -24.16
C PHE A 508 -2.28 -4.03 -24.26
N ARG A 509 -3.17 -3.70 -25.20
CA ARG A 509 -4.43 -4.39 -25.44
C ARG A 509 -4.30 -5.30 -26.67
N ILE A 510 -4.99 -6.44 -26.63
CA ILE A 510 -5.22 -7.31 -27.79
C ILE A 510 -6.73 -7.46 -27.91
N ASP A 511 -7.30 -6.99 -29.01
CA ASP A 511 -8.74 -7.07 -29.28
C ASP A 511 -9.15 -8.39 -29.95
#